data_AF-A0A2V6CBN1-F1
#
_entry.id   AF-A0A2V6CBN1-F1
#
_cell.length_a   1.000
_cell.length_b   1.000
_cell.length_c   1.000
_cell.angle_alpha   90.00
_cell.angle_beta   90.00
_cell.angle_gamma   90.00
#
_symmetry.space_group_name_H-M   'P 1'
#
loop_
_entity.id
_entity.type
_entity.pdbx_description
1 polymer ?
#
loop_
_entity_poly.entity_id
_entity_poly.type
_entity_poly.pdbx_seq_one_letter_code
_entity_poly.pdbx_strand_id
1 'polypeptide(L)'
;IWGGLVPYGKVWRAGANENTTIEFSDPVSVEGQPLAKGIYGLHMIPNPDSWTVIFSKTNTAWGSYSYKQDEDALRVNVKPKPLAEQKEALEFEFDDLKPDSTAVMLKWEKLGVPFTVSINDADQTLQNIRAQLKGRGQFSWQALDEAAQFCLNRKIDLDEALGWADASIQNEERFDNLSTKADILKVLNRPDEAKATWNHAVEIATAQQLYSYGRRLQNQKQDAQAMEIFQQVAKRFPQGVYGDLAKVRIKSAAGDFAGAANDAKQAQAAAPTDAQKQSIKALIDRLEAKQDINK
;
A
#
# COMPACT_ATOMS: atom_id res chain seq x y z
N ILE A 1 7.11 -26.81 20.53
CA ILE A 1 5.85 -26.96 19.75
C ILE A 1 6.07 -27.85 18.53
N TRP A 2 6.97 -27.45 17.63
CA TRP A 2 7.25 -28.12 16.36
C TRP A 2 8.04 -29.42 16.52
N GLY A 3 7.66 -30.47 15.80
CA GLY A 3 8.23 -31.82 15.93
C GLY A 3 7.76 -32.61 17.16
N GLY A 4 7.03 -31.98 18.08
CA GLY A 4 6.43 -32.60 19.26
C GLY A 4 4.91 -32.48 19.24
N LEU A 5 4.37 -31.43 19.86
CA LEU A 5 2.93 -31.15 19.90
C LEU A 5 2.33 -31.06 18.49
N VAL A 6 3.04 -30.39 17.57
CA VAL A 6 2.71 -30.38 16.14
C VAL A 6 3.78 -31.20 15.41
N PRO A 7 3.48 -32.48 15.05
CA PRO A 7 4.46 -33.37 14.45
C PRO A 7 4.76 -32.99 12.99
N TYR A 8 6.03 -33.15 12.59
CA TYR A 8 6.43 -32.91 11.21
C TYR A 8 5.91 -33.98 10.24
N GLY A 9 5.69 -33.58 8.99
CA GLY A 9 5.19 -34.45 7.92
C GLY A 9 3.75 -34.91 8.10
N LYS A 10 3.00 -34.33 9.05
CA LYS A 10 1.60 -34.64 9.32
C LYS A 10 0.71 -33.43 9.09
N VAL A 11 -0.49 -33.66 8.58
CA VAL A 11 -1.49 -32.61 8.40
C VAL A 11 -1.94 -32.11 9.76
N TRP A 12 -1.95 -30.79 9.91
CA TRP A 12 -2.41 -30.08 11.09
C TRP A 12 -3.41 -29.00 10.67
N ARG A 13 -4.46 -28.80 11.47
CA ARG A 13 -5.56 -27.86 11.21
C ARG A 13 -5.23 -26.38 11.42
N ALA A 14 -3.95 -26.06 11.61
CA ALA A 14 -3.47 -24.72 11.92
C ALA A 14 -4.27 -24.02 13.05
N GLY A 15 -4.67 -24.78 14.08
CA GLY A 15 -5.65 -24.37 15.08
C GLY A 15 -5.90 -25.42 16.17
N ALA A 16 -7.00 -25.26 16.92
CA ALA A 16 -7.27 -25.97 18.17
C ALA A 16 -8.34 -27.07 18.11
N ASN A 17 -9.63 -26.81 17.93
CA ASN A 17 -10.63 -27.89 17.89
C ASN A 17 -11.16 -28.07 16.47
N GLU A 18 -11.93 -27.11 15.99
CA GLU A 18 -12.36 -26.98 14.60
C GLU A 18 -11.19 -26.62 13.69
N ASN A 19 -11.31 -26.91 12.40
CA ASN A 19 -10.33 -26.42 11.45
C ASN A 19 -10.42 -24.90 11.32
N THR A 20 -9.27 -24.23 11.38
CA THR A 20 -9.18 -22.81 11.09
C THR A 20 -9.72 -22.58 9.68
N THR A 21 -10.52 -21.53 9.46
CA THR A 21 -11.06 -21.21 8.15
C THR A 21 -10.51 -19.88 7.63
N ILE A 22 -10.53 -19.73 6.31
CA ILE A 22 -10.22 -18.48 5.62
C ILE A 22 -11.25 -18.27 4.51
N GLU A 23 -11.80 -17.06 4.43
CA GLU A 23 -12.82 -16.67 3.47
C GLU A 23 -12.29 -15.63 2.50
N PHE A 24 -12.55 -15.84 1.21
CA PHE A 24 -12.28 -14.87 0.16
C PHE A 24 -13.59 -14.48 -0.52
N SER A 25 -13.92 -13.19 -0.49
CA SER A 25 -15.09 -12.62 -1.18
C SER A 25 -14.98 -12.67 -2.70
N ASP A 26 -13.73 -12.66 -3.20
CA ASP A 26 -13.36 -12.58 -4.61
C ASP A 26 -12.30 -13.65 -4.94
N PRO A 27 -12.15 -14.04 -6.23
CA PRO A 27 -11.03 -14.88 -6.64
C PRO A 27 -9.69 -14.21 -6.31
N VAL A 28 -8.75 -15.00 -5.78
CA VAL A 28 -7.41 -14.53 -5.39
C VAL A 28 -6.32 -15.40 -6.02
N SER A 29 -5.08 -14.97 -5.88
CA SER A 29 -3.90 -15.81 -6.08
C SER A 29 -3.13 -15.94 -4.78
N VAL A 30 -2.86 -17.18 -4.36
CA VAL A 30 -2.06 -17.49 -3.18
C VAL A 30 -0.69 -18.00 -3.64
N GLU A 31 0.39 -17.33 -3.24
CA GLU A 31 1.75 -17.63 -3.74
C GLU A 31 1.81 -17.75 -5.28
N GLY A 32 1.05 -16.88 -5.96
CA GLY A 32 0.93 -16.85 -7.42
C GLY A 32 0.04 -17.94 -8.04
N GLN A 33 -0.56 -18.83 -7.25
CA GLN A 33 -1.47 -19.86 -7.72
C GLN A 33 -2.93 -19.43 -7.55
N PRO A 34 -3.80 -19.63 -8.57
CA PRO A 34 -5.19 -19.18 -8.51
C PRO A 34 -5.99 -19.96 -7.45
N LEU A 35 -6.85 -19.25 -6.74
CA LEU A 35 -7.84 -19.80 -5.82
C LEU A 35 -9.17 -19.07 -6.03
N ALA A 36 -10.25 -19.82 -6.24
CA ALA A 36 -11.57 -19.24 -6.41
C ALA A 36 -12.05 -18.54 -5.13
N LYS A 37 -13.07 -17.68 -5.25
CA LYS A 37 -13.77 -17.15 -4.07
C LYS A 37 -14.43 -18.28 -3.28
N GLY A 38 -14.50 -18.13 -1.96
CA GLY A 38 -15.15 -19.11 -1.08
C GLY A 38 -14.52 -19.19 0.30
N ILE A 39 -15.09 -20.06 1.13
CA ILE A 39 -14.60 -20.38 2.48
C ILE A 39 -13.83 -21.70 2.41
N TYR A 40 -12.60 -21.70 2.91
CA TYR A 40 -11.70 -22.85 2.89
C TYR A 40 -11.29 -23.24 4.30
N GLY A 41 -11.16 -24.55 4.53
CA GLY A 41 -10.49 -25.09 5.70
C GLY A 41 -8.98 -24.98 5.55
N LEU A 42 -8.32 -24.29 6.46
CA LEU A 42 -6.88 -24.10 6.47
C LEU A 42 -6.20 -25.28 7.16
N HIS A 43 -5.31 -25.94 6.44
CA HIS A 43 -4.43 -26.96 6.99
C HIS A 43 -2.98 -26.65 6.63
N MET A 44 -2.05 -27.21 7.40
CA MET A 44 -0.62 -27.12 7.14
C MET A 44 0.07 -28.46 7.36
N ILE A 45 1.09 -28.75 6.56
CA ILE A 45 2.04 -29.84 6.82
C ILE A 45 3.38 -29.19 7.17
N PRO A 46 3.76 -29.19 8.46
CA PRO A 46 5.02 -28.61 8.88
C PRO A 46 6.17 -29.57 8.58
N ASN A 47 7.28 -29.03 8.09
CA ASN A 47 8.58 -29.71 8.04
C ASN A 47 9.67 -28.73 8.54
N PRO A 48 10.92 -29.18 8.73
CA PRO A 48 11.99 -28.31 9.23
C PRO A 48 12.20 -27.03 8.40
N ASP A 49 12.21 -27.15 7.07
CA ASP A 49 12.62 -26.03 6.18
C ASP A 49 11.52 -25.55 5.22
N SER A 50 10.45 -26.34 5.03
CA SER A 50 9.37 -26.01 4.09
C SER A 50 8.04 -26.53 4.60
N TRP A 51 7.05 -25.64 4.63
CA TRP A 51 5.71 -25.97 5.06
C TRP A 51 4.77 -25.96 3.87
N THR A 52 3.88 -26.94 3.81
CA THR A 52 2.79 -26.92 2.84
C THR A 52 1.57 -26.28 3.50
N VAL A 53 1.09 -25.16 2.97
CA VAL A 53 -0.20 -24.55 3.32
C VAL A 53 -1.26 -25.12 2.38
N ILE A 54 -2.41 -25.46 2.94
CA ILE A 54 -3.46 -26.22 2.27
C ILE A 54 -4.79 -25.51 2.48
N PHE A 55 -5.51 -25.30 1.38
CA PHE A 55 -6.86 -24.77 1.36
C PHE A 55 -7.81 -25.91 0.98
N SER A 56 -8.45 -26.51 1.98
CA SER A 56 -9.42 -27.59 1.79
C SER A 56 -10.81 -27.02 1.51
N LYS A 57 -11.57 -27.68 0.60
CA LYS A 57 -12.99 -27.37 0.38
C LYS A 57 -13.86 -27.73 1.59
N THR A 58 -13.36 -28.55 2.50
CA THR A 58 -14.04 -28.94 3.74
C THR A 58 -13.66 -27.96 4.86
N ASN A 59 -14.60 -27.07 5.20
CA ASN A 59 -14.39 -25.96 6.16
C ASN A 59 -15.20 -26.09 7.47
N THR A 60 -15.83 -27.25 7.69
CA THR A 60 -16.66 -27.54 8.88
C THR A 60 -16.12 -28.73 9.69
N ALA A 61 -14.88 -29.14 9.46
CA ALA A 61 -14.32 -30.35 10.04
C ALA A 61 -13.85 -30.13 11.47
N TRP A 62 -14.05 -31.15 12.32
CA TRP A 62 -13.36 -31.22 13.60
C TRP A 62 -11.94 -31.73 13.38
N GLY A 63 -10.94 -30.94 13.74
CA GLY A 63 -9.56 -31.39 13.68
C GLY A 63 -8.99 -31.50 12.26
N SER A 64 -8.13 -32.50 12.06
CA SER A 64 -7.71 -32.97 10.73
C SER A 64 -8.01 -34.46 10.53
N TYR A 65 -8.92 -35.02 11.33
CA TYR A 65 -9.19 -36.46 11.37
C TYR A 65 -9.91 -36.95 10.11
N SER A 66 -10.80 -36.13 9.57
CA SER A 66 -11.55 -36.41 8.34
C SER A 66 -10.93 -35.78 7.10
N TYR A 67 -9.70 -35.26 7.22
CA TYR A 67 -9.02 -34.59 6.11
C TYR A 67 -8.76 -35.57 4.96
N LYS A 68 -9.08 -35.15 3.74
CA LYS A 68 -8.71 -35.85 2.51
C LYS A 68 -8.05 -34.90 1.52
N GLN A 69 -6.94 -35.34 0.94
CA GLN A 69 -6.14 -34.51 0.03
C GLN A 69 -6.85 -34.27 -1.32
N ASP A 70 -7.77 -35.14 -1.75
CA ASP A 70 -8.58 -34.93 -2.96
C ASP A 70 -9.63 -33.83 -2.81
N GLU A 71 -9.91 -33.41 -1.57
CA GLU A 71 -10.78 -32.27 -1.24
C GLU A 71 -10.00 -30.95 -1.18
N ASP A 72 -8.67 -30.96 -1.42
CA ASP A 72 -7.87 -29.73 -1.49
C ASP A 72 -8.24 -28.91 -2.72
N ALA A 73 -8.51 -27.61 -2.53
CA ALA A 73 -8.61 -26.64 -3.60
C ALA A 73 -7.24 -26.13 -4.04
N LEU A 74 -6.30 -25.99 -3.10
CA LEU A 74 -4.94 -25.51 -3.38
C LEU A 74 -3.95 -26.00 -2.32
N ARG A 75 -2.71 -26.24 -2.77
CA ARG A 75 -1.53 -26.45 -1.93
C ARG A 75 -0.40 -25.55 -2.38
N VAL A 76 0.21 -24.85 -1.43
CA VAL A 76 1.39 -24.00 -1.69
C VAL A 76 2.49 -24.30 -0.70
N ASN A 77 3.74 -24.28 -1.15
CA ASN A 77 4.89 -24.46 -0.27
C ASN A 77 5.46 -23.11 0.10
N VAL A 78 5.68 -22.91 1.39
CA VAL A 78 6.23 -21.67 1.94
C VAL A 78 7.38 -21.97 2.89
N LYS A 79 8.21 -20.96 3.15
CA LYS A 79 9.35 -21.06 4.03
C LYS A 79 9.02 -20.43 5.39
N PRO A 80 9.02 -21.19 6.50
CA PRO A 80 8.89 -20.62 7.83
C PRO A 80 10.10 -19.71 8.12
N LYS A 81 9.89 -18.68 8.95
CA LYS A 81 10.92 -17.74 9.38
C LYS A 81 10.92 -17.59 10.90
N PRO A 82 12.06 -17.32 11.54
CA PRO A 82 12.09 -16.99 12.96
C PRO A 82 11.37 -15.67 13.22
N LEU A 83 10.67 -15.59 14.36
CA LEU A 83 10.10 -14.35 14.88
C LEU A 83 11.13 -13.61 15.74
N ALA A 84 11.05 -12.27 15.75
CA ALA A 84 11.88 -11.44 16.62
C ALA A 84 11.49 -11.60 18.10
N GLU A 85 10.18 -11.73 18.36
CA GLU A 85 9.61 -11.98 19.68
C GLU A 85 8.79 -13.27 19.66
N GLN A 86 8.91 -14.06 20.72
CA GLN A 86 8.13 -15.29 20.88
C GLN A 86 6.65 -14.97 21.10
N LYS A 87 5.77 -15.77 20.48
CA LYS A 87 4.31 -15.71 20.68
C LYS A 87 3.84 -16.90 21.49
N GLU A 88 3.26 -16.64 22.65
CA GLU A 88 2.69 -17.70 23.51
C GLU A 88 1.41 -18.29 22.91
N ALA A 89 0.58 -17.44 22.30
CA ALA A 89 -0.64 -17.83 21.58
C ALA A 89 -0.39 -17.96 20.07
N LEU A 90 -1.19 -18.80 19.41
CA LEU A 90 -1.23 -18.88 17.96
C LEU A 90 -2.03 -17.68 17.43
N GLU A 91 -1.41 -16.91 16.54
CA GLU A 91 -1.98 -15.69 15.96
C GLU A 91 -1.93 -15.76 14.43
N PHE A 92 -2.89 -15.10 13.76
CA PHE A 92 -2.86 -14.82 12.33
C PHE A 92 -2.90 -13.31 12.14
N GLU A 93 -1.94 -12.78 11.37
CA GLU A 93 -1.84 -11.35 11.07
C GLU A 93 -1.77 -11.12 9.55
N PHE A 94 -2.22 -9.96 9.11
CA PHE A 94 -2.10 -9.49 7.73
C PHE A 94 -1.04 -8.39 7.69
N ASP A 95 0.14 -8.76 7.20
CA ASP A 95 1.32 -7.90 7.08
C ASP A 95 1.50 -7.41 5.62
N ASP A 96 2.36 -6.41 5.41
CA ASP A 96 2.74 -5.90 4.08
C ASP A 96 1.55 -5.62 3.14
N LEU A 97 0.55 -4.90 3.65
CA LEU A 97 -0.63 -4.48 2.90
C LEU A 97 -0.22 -3.57 1.72
N LYS A 98 -0.48 -4.05 0.51
CA LYS A 98 -0.31 -3.37 -0.77
C LYS A 98 -1.67 -3.21 -1.45
N PRO A 99 -1.79 -2.36 -2.49
CA PRO A 99 -3.05 -2.16 -3.20
C PRO A 99 -3.71 -3.43 -3.73
N ASP A 100 -2.93 -4.47 -4.03
CA ASP A 100 -3.40 -5.72 -4.62
C ASP A 100 -2.86 -6.98 -3.94
N SER A 101 -2.20 -6.85 -2.80
CA SER A 101 -1.66 -8.01 -2.09
C SER A 101 -1.43 -7.75 -0.61
N THR A 102 -1.35 -8.83 0.16
CA THR A 102 -0.96 -8.83 1.56
C THR A 102 -0.29 -10.16 1.90
N ALA A 103 0.57 -10.17 2.91
CA ALA A 103 1.12 -11.38 3.48
C ALA A 103 0.25 -11.82 4.67
N VAL A 104 -0.38 -12.99 4.58
CA VAL A 104 -0.98 -13.65 5.73
C VAL A 104 0.11 -14.37 6.50
N MET A 105 0.17 -14.18 7.81
CA MET A 105 1.21 -14.74 8.66
C MET A 105 0.61 -15.49 9.85
N LEU A 106 0.81 -16.81 9.90
CA LEU A 106 0.67 -17.57 11.14
C LEU A 106 1.88 -17.28 12.02
N LYS A 107 1.67 -16.93 13.30
CA LYS A 107 2.71 -16.70 14.31
C LYS A 107 2.45 -17.59 15.51
N TRP A 108 3.40 -18.45 15.90
CA TRP A 108 3.31 -19.20 17.16
C TRP A 108 4.70 -19.66 17.63
N GLU A 109 4.93 -19.59 18.93
CA GLU A 109 6.23 -19.82 19.56
C GLU A 109 7.29 -18.95 18.88
N LYS A 110 8.30 -19.52 18.23
CA LYS A 110 9.41 -18.78 17.59
C LYS A 110 9.29 -18.75 16.08
N LEU A 111 8.21 -19.27 15.49
CA LEU A 111 8.04 -19.37 14.04
C LEU A 111 6.90 -18.51 13.52
N GLY A 112 7.19 -17.84 12.41
CA GLY A 112 6.23 -17.22 11.52
C GLY A 112 6.15 -17.98 10.20
N VAL A 113 4.96 -18.21 9.68
CA VAL A 113 4.72 -18.88 8.40
C VAL A 113 3.99 -17.92 7.46
N PRO A 114 4.73 -17.17 6.61
CA PRO A 114 4.12 -16.27 5.63
C PRO A 114 3.55 -17.02 4.43
N PHE A 115 2.43 -16.54 3.91
CA PHE A 115 2.04 -16.73 2.51
C PHE A 115 1.37 -15.47 1.96
N THR A 116 1.61 -15.16 0.69
CA THR A 116 1.11 -13.98 0.00
C THR A 116 -0.23 -14.29 -0.64
N VAL A 117 -1.22 -13.44 -0.36
CA VAL A 117 -2.49 -13.40 -1.07
C VAL A 117 -2.50 -12.16 -1.93
N SER A 118 -2.90 -12.29 -3.20
CA SER A 118 -3.00 -11.19 -4.15
C SER A 118 -4.31 -11.24 -4.93
N ILE A 119 -4.80 -10.07 -5.32
CA ILE A 119 -5.94 -9.91 -6.22
C ILE A 119 -5.37 -9.48 -7.57
N ASN A 120 -5.33 -10.42 -8.51
CA ASN A 120 -4.74 -10.18 -9.83
C ASN A 120 -5.77 -9.78 -10.89
N ASP A 121 -7.03 -9.59 -10.49
CA ASP A 121 -8.11 -9.24 -11.40
C ASP A 121 -8.49 -7.77 -11.26
N ALA A 122 -7.84 -6.94 -12.08
CA ALA A 122 -8.12 -5.52 -12.15
C ALA A 122 -9.56 -5.26 -12.64
N ASP A 123 -10.11 -6.13 -13.49
CA ASP A 123 -11.47 -6.02 -14.01
C ASP A 123 -12.49 -6.33 -12.91
N GLN A 124 -12.30 -7.38 -12.13
CA GLN A 124 -13.15 -7.70 -10.97
C GLN A 124 -13.07 -6.60 -9.91
N THR A 125 -11.86 -6.10 -9.64
CA THR A 125 -11.68 -4.97 -8.72
C THR A 125 -12.45 -3.74 -9.20
N LEU A 126 -12.36 -3.42 -10.49
CA LEU A 126 -13.09 -2.31 -11.09
C LEU A 126 -14.61 -2.51 -11.07
N GLN A 127 -15.09 -3.74 -11.29
CA GLN A 127 -16.50 -4.09 -11.13
C GLN A 127 -16.98 -3.89 -9.69
N ASN A 128 -16.17 -4.25 -8.70
CA ASN A 128 -16.48 -4.06 -7.29
C ASN A 128 -16.52 -2.56 -6.93
N ILE A 129 -15.56 -1.76 -7.43
CA ILE A 129 -15.56 -0.30 -7.32
C ILE A 129 -16.85 0.28 -7.93
N ARG A 130 -17.19 -0.08 -9.17
CA ARG A 130 -18.44 0.33 -9.84
C ARG A 130 -19.67 -0.02 -9.02
N ALA A 131 -19.71 -1.19 -8.39
CA ALA A 131 -20.83 -1.60 -7.54
C ALA A 131 -20.93 -0.76 -6.26
N GLN A 132 -19.81 -0.48 -5.59
CA GLN A 132 -19.75 0.37 -4.39
C GLN A 132 -20.16 1.82 -4.70
N LEU A 133 -19.75 2.33 -5.86
CA LEU A 133 -20.12 3.65 -6.36
C LEU A 133 -21.57 3.77 -6.83
N LYS A 134 -22.36 2.68 -6.88
CA LYS A 134 -23.83 2.77 -7.00
C LYS A 134 -24.52 3.01 -5.65
N GLY A 135 -23.83 2.71 -4.56
CA GLY A 135 -24.34 2.85 -3.19
C GLY A 135 -23.96 4.19 -2.57
N ARG A 136 -23.63 4.19 -1.27
CA ARG A 136 -23.23 5.41 -0.55
C ARG A 136 -21.94 6.04 -1.09
N GLY A 137 -21.08 5.25 -1.74
CA GLY A 137 -19.81 5.73 -2.30
C GLY A 137 -19.97 6.88 -3.28
N GLN A 138 -21.09 6.95 -4.01
CA GLN A 138 -21.35 8.03 -4.98
C GLN A 138 -21.41 9.44 -4.35
N PHE A 139 -21.69 9.54 -3.05
CA PHE A 139 -21.80 10.81 -2.34
C PHE A 139 -20.50 11.20 -1.62
N SER A 140 -19.45 10.38 -1.72
CA SER A 140 -18.14 10.64 -1.13
C SER A 140 -17.16 11.04 -2.22
N TRP A 141 -16.57 12.23 -2.08
CA TRP A 141 -15.49 12.65 -2.98
C TRP A 141 -14.30 11.67 -2.90
N GLN A 142 -14.01 11.13 -1.70
CA GLN A 142 -12.91 10.18 -1.47
C GLN A 142 -13.10 8.92 -2.30
N ALA A 143 -14.26 8.27 -2.20
CA ALA A 143 -14.52 7.02 -2.91
C ALA A 143 -14.44 7.20 -4.43
N LEU A 144 -14.93 8.33 -4.96
CA LEU A 144 -14.84 8.66 -6.37
C LEU A 144 -13.40 8.96 -6.83
N ASP A 145 -12.63 9.70 -6.03
CA ASP A 145 -11.22 9.99 -6.33
C ASP A 145 -10.35 8.72 -6.27
N GLU A 146 -10.57 7.86 -5.27
CA GLU A 146 -9.89 6.57 -5.14
C GLU A 146 -10.18 5.65 -6.34
N ALA A 147 -11.42 5.63 -6.83
CA ALA A 147 -11.80 4.91 -8.04
C ALA A 147 -11.07 5.44 -9.28
N ALA A 148 -11.02 6.77 -9.43
CA ALA A 148 -10.29 7.42 -10.53
C ALA A 148 -8.78 7.13 -10.46
N GLN A 149 -8.19 7.16 -9.27
CA GLN A 149 -6.79 6.82 -9.02
C GLN A 149 -6.48 5.36 -9.31
N PHE A 150 -7.39 4.43 -8.98
CA PHE A 150 -7.22 3.02 -9.33
C PHE A 150 -7.07 2.84 -10.84
N CYS A 151 -8.00 3.40 -11.62
CA CYS A 151 -7.95 3.39 -13.08
C CYS A 151 -6.69 4.07 -13.63
N LEU A 152 -6.30 5.23 -13.08
CA LEU A 152 -5.08 5.95 -13.47
C LEU A 152 -3.81 5.09 -13.25
N ASN A 153 -3.68 4.48 -12.07
CA ASN A 153 -2.52 3.66 -11.71
C ASN A 153 -2.41 2.40 -12.57
N ARG A 154 -3.55 1.77 -12.87
CA ARG A 154 -3.64 0.57 -13.73
C ARG A 154 -3.63 0.91 -15.22
N LYS A 155 -3.85 2.18 -15.59
CA LYS A 155 -4.02 2.68 -16.96
C LYS A 155 -5.16 1.98 -17.71
N ILE A 156 -6.29 1.81 -17.03
CA ILE A 156 -7.51 1.18 -17.56
C ILE A 156 -8.68 2.15 -17.45
N ASP A 157 -9.65 2.06 -18.35
CA ASP A 157 -10.92 2.81 -18.33
C ASP A 157 -10.78 4.30 -17.96
N LEU A 158 -9.79 4.97 -18.56
CA LEU A 158 -9.40 6.34 -18.21
C LEU A 158 -10.48 7.39 -18.47
N ASP A 159 -11.37 7.18 -19.44
CA ASP A 159 -12.52 8.06 -19.67
C ASP A 159 -13.56 7.95 -18.55
N GLU A 160 -13.79 6.74 -18.01
CA GLU A 160 -14.65 6.55 -16.84
C GLU A 160 -13.98 7.13 -15.58
N ALA A 161 -12.67 6.93 -15.44
CA ALA A 161 -11.87 7.52 -14.37
C ALA A 161 -11.97 9.05 -14.37
N LEU A 162 -11.94 9.66 -15.56
CA LEU A 162 -12.13 11.11 -15.71
C LEU A 162 -13.53 11.53 -15.24
N GLY A 163 -14.57 10.77 -15.58
CA GLY A 163 -15.93 11.00 -15.10
C GLY A 163 -16.06 10.90 -13.58
N TRP A 164 -15.38 9.94 -12.94
CA TRP A 164 -15.34 9.85 -11.47
C TRP A 164 -14.56 10.98 -10.82
N ALA A 165 -13.45 11.42 -11.42
CA ALA A 165 -12.72 12.59 -10.93
C ALA A 165 -13.59 13.86 -11.00
N ASP A 166 -14.35 14.04 -12.09
CA ASP A 166 -15.31 15.14 -12.23
C ASP A 166 -16.41 15.08 -11.16
N ALA A 167 -17.00 13.90 -10.93
CA ALA A 167 -18.00 13.71 -9.90
C ALA A 167 -17.43 13.94 -8.48
N SER A 168 -16.18 13.54 -8.23
CA SER A 168 -15.49 13.79 -6.97
C SER A 168 -15.36 15.29 -6.70
N ILE A 169 -14.91 16.06 -7.70
CA ILE A 169 -14.78 17.53 -7.62
C ILE A 169 -16.15 18.17 -7.38
N GLN A 170 -17.21 17.69 -8.03
CA GLN A 170 -18.58 18.20 -7.81
C GLN A 170 -19.09 17.97 -6.38
N ASN A 171 -18.76 16.83 -5.78
CA ASN A 171 -19.12 16.54 -4.39
C ASN A 171 -18.37 17.45 -3.41
N GLU A 172 -17.05 17.57 -3.58
CA GLU A 172 -16.22 18.48 -2.80
C GLU A 172 -14.90 18.75 -3.54
N GLU A 173 -14.72 19.98 -4.03
CA GLU A 173 -13.49 20.35 -4.74
C GLU A 173 -12.29 20.36 -3.78
N ARG A 174 -11.22 19.65 -4.15
CA ARG A 174 -9.99 19.54 -3.37
C ARG A 174 -8.76 19.52 -4.28
N PHE A 175 -7.60 19.82 -3.73
CA PHE A 175 -6.34 19.64 -4.47
C PHE A 175 -6.18 18.19 -4.96
N ASP A 176 -6.54 17.22 -4.11
CA ASP A 176 -6.36 15.80 -4.35
C ASP A 176 -7.09 15.36 -5.64
N ASN A 177 -8.40 15.62 -5.74
CA ASN A 177 -9.19 15.22 -6.92
C ASN A 177 -8.90 16.06 -8.18
N LEU A 178 -8.56 17.35 -8.05
CA LEU A 178 -8.07 18.15 -9.17
C LEU A 178 -6.72 17.63 -9.69
N SER A 179 -5.82 17.20 -8.80
CA SER A 179 -4.53 16.62 -9.19
C SER A 179 -4.71 15.27 -9.90
N THR A 180 -5.61 14.41 -9.41
CA THR A 180 -5.98 13.16 -10.07
C THR A 180 -6.53 13.42 -11.46
N LYS A 181 -7.49 14.35 -11.60
CA LYS A 181 -8.06 14.74 -12.91
C LYS A 181 -6.98 15.24 -13.87
N ALA A 182 -6.09 16.12 -13.41
CA ALA A 182 -5.00 16.63 -14.23
C ALA A 182 -4.07 15.52 -14.71
N ASP A 183 -3.75 14.55 -13.86
CA ASP A 183 -2.91 13.41 -14.22
C ASP A 183 -3.62 12.45 -15.20
N ILE A 184 -4.93 12.20 -15.04
CA ILE A 184 -5.74 11.44 -16.01
C ILE A 184 -5.74 12.12 -17.38
N LEU A 185 -5.98 13.44 -17.42
CA LEU A 185 -5.99 14.22 -18.66
C LEU A 185 -4.63 14.16 -19.39
N LYS A 186 -3.50 14.13 -18.66
CA LYS A 186 -2.17 13.92 -19.27
C LYS A 186 -2.08 12.56 -19.95
N VAL A 187 -2.54 11.49 -19.29
CA VAL A 187 -2.49 10.13 -19.87
C VAL A 187 -3.45 9.98 -21.05
N LEU A 188 -4.60 10.65 -21.02
CA LEU A 188 -5.54 10.76 -22.15
C LEU A 188 -5.05 11.68 -23.28
N ASN A 189 -3.83 12.22 -23.21
CA ASN A 189 -3.25 13.11 -24.21
C ASN A 189 -4.08 14.40 -24.43
N ARG A 190 -4.60 14.98 -23.34
CA ARG A 190 -5.36 16.26 -23.29
C ARG A 190 -4.57 17.32 -22.51
N PRO A 191 -3.41 17.79 -23.03
CA PRO A 191 -2.44 18.57 -22.26
C PRO A 191 -2.93 19.97 -21.85
N ASP A 192 -3.74 20.63 -22.68
CA ASP A 192 -4.24 21.97 -22.36
C ASP A 192 -5.23 21.95 -21.19
N GLU A 193 -6.13 20.96 -21.17
CA GLU A 193 -7.08 20.75 -20.08
C GLU A 193 -6.37 20.26 -18.81
N ALA A 194 -5.38 19.39 -18.96
CA ALA A 194 -4.54 18.96 -17.84
C ALA A 194 -3.83 20.14 -17.19
N LYS A 195 -3.26 21.04 -18.01
CA LYS A 195 -2.57 22.24 -17.53
C LYS A 195 -3.54 23.21 -16.84
N ALA A 196 -4.71 23.46 -17.43
CA ALA A 196 -5.73 24.31 -16.83
C ALA A 196 -6.19 23.76 -15.46
N THR A 197 -6.51 22.46 -15.41
CA THR A 197 -6.92 21.78 -14.17
C THR A 197 -5.80 21.80 -13.13
N TRP A 198 -4.55 21.55 -13.54
CA TRP A 198 -3.39 21.57 -12.65
C TRP A 198 -3.15 22.97 -12.06
N ASN A 199 -3.25 24.03 -12.86
CA ASN A 199 -3.09 25.39 -12.37
C ASN A 199 -4.13 25.71 -11.29
N HIS A 200 -5.38 25.33 -11.51
CA HIS A 200 -6.45 25.47 -10.52
C HIS A 200 -6.17 24.66 -9.25
N ALA A 201 -5.73 23.40 -9.40
CA ALA A 201 -5.31 22.57 -8.27
C ALA A 201 -4.23 23.28 -7.44
N VAL A 202 -3.19 23.78 -8.10
CA VAL A 202 -2.09 24.49 -7.45
C VAL A 202 -2.61 25.71 -6.71
N GLU A 203 -3.51 26.53 -7.27
CA GLU A 203 -4.05 27.72 -6.61
C GLU A 203 -4.61 27.43 -5.21
N ILE A 204 -5.35 26.32 -5.06
CA ILE A 204 -5.97 25.93 -3.78
C ILE A 204 -5.09 25.02 -2.90
N ALA A 205 -3.95 24.54 -3.42
CA ALA A 205 -3.10 23.57 -2.73
C ALA A 205 -2.49 24.15 -1.43
N THR A 206 -2.49 23.35 -0.36
CA THR A 206 -1.66 23.64 0.81
C THR A 206 -0.20 23.27 0.57
N ALA A 207 0.72 23.81 1.39
CA ALA A 207 2.14 23.45 1.35
C ALA A 207 2.37 21.93 1.51
N GLN A 208 1.60 21.29 2.40
CA GLN A 208 1.67 19.85 2.65
C GLN A 208 1.25 19.04 1.42
N GLN A 209 0.09 19.36 0.85
CA GLN A 209 -0.44 18.68 -0.33
C GLN A 209 0.51 18.77 -1.52
N LEU A 210 0.97 19.98 -1.84
CA LEU A 210 1.85 20.19 -2.99
C LEU A 210 3.23 19.55 -2.78
N TYR A 211 3.79 19.61 -1.57
CA TYR A 211 5.04 18.90 -1.25
C TYR A 211 4.87 17.37 -1.35
N SER A 212 3.73 16.84 -0.89
CA SER A 212 3.44 15.40 -0.94
C SER A 212 3.27 14.91 -2.37
N TYR A 213 2.66 15.72 -3.24
CA TYR A 213 2.60 15.45 -4.69
C TYR A 213 4.02 15.38 -5.29
N GLY A 214 4.91 16.32 -4.96
CA GLY A 214 6.31 16.27 -5.37
C GLY A 214 7.02 14.98 -4.92
N ARG A 215 6.78 14.53 -3.68
CA ARG A 215 7.32 13.26 -3.17
C ARG A 215 6.76 12.05 -3.91
N ARG A 216 5.47 12.06 -4.27
CA ARG A 216 4.86 11.00 -5.10
C ARG A 216 5.58 10.88 -6.45
N LEU A 217 5.83 12.01 -7.12
CA LEU A 217 6.58 12.04 -8.39
C LEU A 217 8.01 11.48 -8.23
N GLN A 218 8.73 11.83 -7.16
CA GLN A 218 10.07 11.23 -6.90
C GLN A 218 9.98 9.71 -6.75
N ASN A 219 9.00 9.20 -6.00
CA ASN A 219 8.81 7.76 -5.83
C ASN A 219 8.46 7.05 -7.16
N GLN A 220 7.84 7.78 -8.09
CA GLN A 220 7.56 7.33 -9.46
C GLN A 220 8.75 7.54 -10.42
N LYS A 221 9.93 7.94 -9.91
CA LYS A 221 11.15 8.22 -10.67
C LYS A 221 11.00 9.38 -11.65
N GLN A 222 10.09 10.31 -11.38
CA GLN A 222 9.87 11.53 -12.15
C GLN A 222 10.61 12.71 -11.51
N ASP A 223 11.92 12.57 -11.33
CA ASP A 223 12.74 13.48 -10.51
C ASP A 223 12.73 14.93 -11.01
N ALA A 224 12.73 15.14 -12.33
CA ALA A 224 12.69 16.48 -12.93
C ALA A 224 11.38 17.19 -12.58
N GLN A 225 10.24 16.53 -12.76
CA GLN A 225 8.92 17.08 -12.44
C GLN A 225 8.78 17.30 -10.93
N ALA A 226 9.27 16.36 -10.11
CA ALA A 226 9.28 16.53 -8.67
C ALA A 226 10.07 17.78 -8.24
N MET A 227 11.22 18.03 -8.86
CA MET A 227 12.04 19.21 -8.56
C MET A 227 11.31 20.51 -8.90
N GLU A 228 10.59 20.57 -10.02
CA GLU A 228 9.74 21.71 -10.37
C GLU A 228 8.67 21.95 -9.30
N ILE A 229 8.05 20.89 -8.77
CA ILE A 229 7.08 21.00 -7.69
C ILE A 229 7.72 21.53 -6.40
N PHE A 230 8.90 21.03 -6.00
CA PHE A 230 9.57 21.57 -4.81
C PHE A 230 9.95 23.04 -4.97
N GLN A 231 10.38 23.46 -6.17
CA GLN A 231 10.62 24.88 -6.44
C GLN A 231 9.35 25.72 -6.28
N GLN A 232 8.20 25.22 -6.75
CA GLN A 232 6.91 25.88 -6.55
C GLN A 232 6.52 25.94 -5.07
N VAL A 233 6.70 24.86 -4.31
CA VAL A 233 6.45 24.84 -2.85
C VAL A 233 7.31 25.88 -2.14
N ALA A 234 8.63 25.88 -2.38
CA ALA A 234 9.56 26.81 -1.75
C ALA A 234 9.25 28.28 -2.11
N LYS A 235 8.75 28.54 -3.32
CA LYS A 235 8.36 29.88 -3.77
C LYS A 235 7.05 30.35 -3.13
N ARG A 236 6.03 29.50 -3.07
CA ARG A 236 4.69 29.86 -2.58
C ARG A 236 4.57 29.80 -1.07
N PHE A 237 5.30 28.87 -0.45
CA PHE A 237 5.30 28.63 0.98
C PHE A 237 6.75 28.71 1.47
N PRO A 238 7.37 29.90 1.52
CA PRO A 238 8.78 30.04 1.85
C PRO A 238 9.09 29.77 3.33
N GLN A 239 8.11 29.47 4.17
CA GLN A 239 8.27 29.25 5.61
C GLN A 239 7.44 28.05 6.05
N GLY A 240 7.85 27.45 7.17
CA GLY A 240 7.18 26.29 7.75
C GLY A 240 7.68 24.98 7.15
N VAL A 241 7.29 23.88 7.81
CA VAL A 241 7.88 22.55 7.61
C VAL A 241 8.06 22.17 6.14
N TYR A 242 7.00 22.22 5.34
CA TYR A 242 7.02 21.77 3.96
C TYR A 242 7.73 22.74 3.01
N GLY A 243 7.67 24.04 3.30
CA GLY A 243 8.42 25.07 2.61
C GLY A 243 9.92 24.88 2.74
N ASP A 244 10.37 24.69 3.99
CA ASP A 244 11.77 24.46 4.30
C ASP A 244 12.23 23.11 3.75
N LEU A 245 11.45 22.03 3.93
CA LEU A 245 11.77 20.73 3.34
C LEU A 245 11.89 20.77 1.81
N ALA A 246 11.11 21.61 1.12
CA ALA A 246 11.28 21.81 -0.31
C ALA A 246 12.64 22.45 -0.64
N LYS A 247 13.06 23.48 0.10
CA LYS A 247 14.40 24.07 -0.04
C LYS A 247 15.52 23.08 0.26
N VAL A 248 15.35 22.25 1.29
CA VAL A 248 16.30 21.17 1.63
C VAL A 248 16.56 20.29 0.41
N ARG A 249 15.50 19.85 -0.28
CA ARG A 249 15.63 19.01 -1.48
C ARG A 249 16.33 19.69 -2.62
N ILE A 250 15.99 20.96 -2.88
CA ILE A 250 16.60 21.78 -3.94
C ILE A 250 18.10 21.95 -3.67
N LYS A 251 18.47 22.35 -2.45
CA LYS A 251 19.88 22.56 -2.05
C LYS A 251 20.67 21.26 -2.04
N SER A 252 20.08 20.17 -1.55
CA SER A 252 20.72 18.85 -1.53
C SER A 252 21.04 18.36 -2.95
N ALA A 253 20.11 18.52 -3.90
CA ALA A 253 20.34 18.19 -5.31
C ALA A 253 21.42 19.06 -5.97
N ALA A 254 21.58 20.31 -5.51
CA ALA A 254 22.63 21.22 -5.96
C ALA A 254 24.00 20.98 -5.28
N GLY A 255 24.09 20.03 -4.33
CA GLY A 255 25.31 19.76 -3.55
C GLY A 255 25.56 20.71 -2.39
N ASP A 256 24.65 21.65 -2.11
CA ASP A 256 24.70 22.52 -0.93
C ASP A 256 24.14 21.78 0.29
N PHE A 257 24.89 20.78 0.77
CA PHE A 257 24.48 19.95 1.90
C PHE A 257 24.43 20.75 3.22
N ALA A 258 25.32 21.72 3.39
CA ALA A 258 25.35 22.56 4.59
C ALA A 258 24.12 23.48 4.65
N GLY A 259 23.78 24.15 3.55
CA GLY A 259 22.58 24.97 3.46
C GLY A 259 21.31 24.13 3.58
N ALA A 260 21.29 22.92 2.99
CA ALA A 260 20.19 21.98 3.14
C ALA A 260 20.02 21.53 4.60
N ALA A 261 21.10 21.21 5.31
CA ALA A 261 21.03 20.82 6.72
C ALA A 261 20.49 21.95 7.62
N ASN A 262 20.84 23.21 7.31
CA ASN A 262 20.32 24.37 8.03
C ASN A 262 18.81 24.55 7.81
N ASP A 263 18.32 24.45 6.57
CA ASP A 263 16.88 24.50 6.30
C ASP A 263 16.15 23.30 6.94
N ALA A 264 16.78 22.12 6.98
CA ALA A 264 16.19 20.94 7.61
C ALA A 264 16.06 21.13 9.13
N LYS A 265 17.02 21.81 9.79
CA LYS A 265 16.92 22.19 11.21
C LYS A 265 15.76 23.17 11.46
N GLN A 266 15.52 24.11 10.53
CA GLN A 266 14.35 25.01 10.60
C GLN A 266 13.04 24.22 10.46
N ALA A 267 12.97 23.33 9.48
CA ALA A 267 11.82 22.45 9.28
C ALA A 267 11.56 21.56 10.52
N GLN A 268 12.60 21.03 11.14
CA GLN A 268 12.51 20.22 12.35
C GLN A 268 11.96 21.03 13.53
N ALA A 269 12.43 22.26 13.73
CA ALA A 269 11.95 23.13 14.80
C ALA A 269 10.46 23.49 14.62
N ALA A 270 10.00 23.64 13.38
CA ALA A 270 8.61 23.92 13.05
C ALA A 270 7.70 22.67 13.04
N ALA A 271 8.25 21.47 13.20
CA ALA A 271 7.49 20.22 13.08
C ALA A 271 6.56 19.97 14.29
N PRO A 272 5.24 19.77 14.09
CA PRO A 272 4.27 19.60 15.17
C PRO A 272 4.40 18.30 15.97
N THR A 273 4.98 17.24 15.40
CA THR A 273 5.03 15.91 16.04
C THR A 273 6.45 15.39 16.18
N ASP A 274 6.71 14.62 17.24
CA ASP A 274 8.04 14.04 17.47
C ASP A 274 8.43 13.02 16.40
N ALA A 275 7.45 12.27 15.86
CA ALA A 275 7.68 11.41 14.70
C ALA A 275 8.19 12.19 13.48
N GLN A 276 7.61 13.36 13.19
CA GLN A 276 8.07 14.19 12.10
C GLN A 276 9.44 14.81 12.39
N LYS A 277 9.69 15.26 13.63
CA LYS A 277 11.02 15.74 14.04
C LYS A 277 12.09 14.67 13.86
N GLN A 278 11.79 13.41 14.19
CA GLN A 278 12.71 12.29 14.04
C GLN A 278 12.95 11.93 12.58
N SER A 279 11.91 11.97 11.74
CA SER A 279 12.05 11.81 10.29
C SER A 279 12.98 12.88 9.69
N ILE A 280 12.82 14.15 10.10
CA ILE A 280 13.67 15.26 9.63
C ILE A 280 15.09 15.13 10.20
N LYS A 281 15.26 14.62 11.43
CA LYS A 281 16.58 14.33 12.00
C LYS A 281 17.38 13.37 11.12
N ALA A 282 16.75 12.31 10.63
CA ALA A 282 17.40 11.36 9.72
C ALA A 282 17.84 12.03 8.41
N LEU A 283 17.10 13.03 7.91
CA LEU A 283 17.53 13.82 6.75
C LEU A 283 18.74 14.70 7.09
N ILE A 284 18.74 15.36 8.24
CA ILE A 284 19.87 16.18 8.72
C ILE A 284 21.14 15.33 8.78
N ASP A 285 21.08 14.13 9.35
CA ASP A 285 22.24 13.25 9.50
C ASP A 285 22.83 12.84 8.14
N ARG A 286 21.96 12.52 7.17
CA ARG A 286 22.39 12.25 5.79
C ARG A 286 23.07 13.47 5.15
N LEU A 287 22.50 14.66 5.32
CA LEU A 287 23.05 15.89 4.76
C LEU A 287 24.39 16.25 5.39
N GLU A 288 24.55 16.10 6.71
CA GLU A 288 25.82 16.33 7.40
C GLU A 288 26.90 15.32 6.96
N ALA A 289 26.49 14.10 6.59
CA ALA A 289 27.33 13.10 5.92
C ALA A 289 27.55 13.36 4.42
N LYS A 290 27.13 14.51 3.89
CA LYS A 290 27.23 14.91 2.47
C LYS A 290 26.53 13.94 1.51
N GLN A 291 25.43 13.35 1.96
CA GLN A 291 24.59 12.48 1.13
C GLN A 291 23.41 13.25 0.55
N ASP A 292 23.17 13.05 -0.74
CA ASP A 292 21.98 13.59 -1.40
C ASP A 292 20.73 12.87 -0.90
N ILE A 293 19.78 13.62 -0.35
CA ILE A 293 18.52 13.08 0.21
C ILE A 293 17.46 12.80 -0.87
N ASN A 294 17.77 13.12 -2.13
CA ASN A 294 16.93 12.80 -3.28
C ASN A 294 17.31 11.45 -3.90
N LYS A 295 18.41 10.82 -3.46
CA LYS A 295 18.89 9.52 -3.91
C LYS A 295 18.69 8.44 -2.85
#